data_AF-A0A934ZND1-F1
#
_entry.id   AF-A0A934ZND1-F1
#
_cell.length_a   1.000
_cell.length_b   1.000
_cell.length_c   1.000
_cell.angle_alpha   90.00
_cell.angle_beta   90.00
_cell.angle_gamma   90.00
#
_symmetry.space_group_name_H-M   'P 1'
#
loop_
_entity.id
_entity.type
_entity.pdbx_description
1 polymer ?
#
loop_
_entity_poly.entity_id
_entity_poly.type
_entity_poly.pdbx_seq_one_letter_code
_entity_poly.pdbx_strand_id
1 'polypeptide(L)'
;MQTPSITVLLASALIAAGCASTPRGPSYAFTAGDTRAWATADSTLDFNGEANFGGGQLTSGFTPDPWAFPLTAGGGRNPINIADLRMHDSEGGTPCGRSFVTRRPDFHFQFEAGVVFSLLRFYVLTDAAVDATLVIREPNGHWRCNDDHGRGWGAPHMPTLDFHSPAPGRYDIWVGSFDASANNPAQLYVTELDDRHP
;
A
#
# COMPACT_ATOMS: atom_id res chain seq x y z
N MET A 1 -68.68 -32.26 -26.26
CA MET A 1 -67.92 -31.71 -25.12
C MET A 1 -66.76 -30.90 -25.70
N GLN A 2 -66.65 -29.65 -25.26
CA GLN A 2 -65.89 -28.52 -25.84
C GLN A 2 -64.35 -28.66 -25.86
N THR A 3 -63.74 -28.11 -26.92
CA THR A 3 -62.39 -27.49 -26.99
C THR A 3 -62.41 -26.07 -26.39
N PRO A 4 -61.28 -25.30 -26.33
CA PRO A 4 -59.90 -25.54 -25.90
C PRO A 4 -59.46 -24.48 -24.84
N SER A 5 -58.19 -24.47 -24.37
CA SER A 5 -57.49 -23.21 -24.02
C SER A 5 -55.99 -23.37 -23.75
N ILE A 6 -55.22 -22.45 -24.32
CA ILE A 6 -53.78 -22.20 -24.14
C ILE A 6 -53.61 -21.25 -22.95
N THR A 7 -52.55 -21.39 -22.16
CA THR A 7 -51.99 -20.27 -21.37
C THR A 7 -50.47 -20.34 -21.36
N VAL A 8 -49.87 -19.24 -21.81
CA VAL A 8 -48.45 -18.89 -21.75
C VAL A 8 -48.28 -17.86 -20.63
N LEU A 9 -47.22 -17.95 -19.82
CA LEU A 9 -46.57 -16.85 -19.06
C LEU A 9 -45.22 -17.41 -18.52
N LEU A 10 -44.04 -17.05 -19.07
CA LEU A 10 -43.20 -15.84 -18.93
C LEU A 10 -42.40 -15.71 -17.61
N ALA A 11 -41.08 -15.62 -17.80
CA ALA A 11 -40.02 -15.00 -16.97
C ALA A 11 -39.70 -15.68 -15.60
N SER A 12 -38.44 -15.88 -15.22
CA SER A 12 -37.47 -14.80 -14.99
C SER A 12 -36.03 -15.20 -15.30
N ALA A 13 -35.35 -14.36 -16.08
CA ALA A 13 -33.90 -14.33 -16.14
C ALA A 13 -33.36 -13.78 -14.82
N LEU A 14 -32.48 -14.53 -14.15
CA LEU A 14 -31.59 -13.94 -13.15
C LEU A 14 -30.54 -13.11 -13.90
N ILE A 15 -30.73 -11.80 -13.89
CA ILE A 15 -29.68 -10.84 -14.18
C ILE A 15 -28.67 -10.97 -13.03
N ALA A 16 -27.53 -11.61 -13.29
CA ALA A 16 -26.37 -11.45 -12.42
C ALA A 16 -25.97 -9.97 -12.49
N ALA A 17 -26.32 -9.23 -11.44
CA ALA A 17 -25.83 -7.88 -11.25
C ALA A 17 -24.31 -7.94 -11.23
N GLY A 18 -23.69 -7.44 -12.30
CA GLY A 18 -22.25 -7.20 -12.31
C GLY A 18 -21.92 -6.28 -11.14
N CYS A 19 -20.94 -6.69 -10.31
CA CYS A 19 -20.24 -5.73 -9.47
C CYS A 19 -19.70 -4.64 -10.38
N ALA A 20 -20.27 -3.45 -10.26
CA ALA A 20 -19.74 -2.26 -10.92
C ALA A 20 -18.32 -2.03 -10.37
N SER A 21 -17.32 -2.31 -11.18
CA SER A 21 -15.95 -1.88 -10.93
C SER A 21 -15.92 -0.36 -11.01
N THR A 22 -15.79 0.32 -9.87
CA THR A 22 -15.39 1.72 -9.81
C THR A 22 -14.06 1.90 -10.56
N PRO A 23 -13.83 3.04 -11.22
CA PRO A 23 -12.60 3.23 -11.98
C PRO A 23 -11.43 3.33 -11.00
N ARG A 24 -10.70 2.22 -10.79
CA ARG A 24 -9.30 2.28 -10.36
C ARG A 24 -8.56 3.10 -11.42
N GLY A 25 -7.52 3.82 -11.01
CA GLY A 25 -6.50 4.28 -11.96
C GLY A 25 -6.02 3.12 -12.84
N PRO A 26 -5.19 3.37 -13.87
CA PRO A 26 -4.62 2.27 -14.65
C PRO A 26 -3.92 1.32 -13.68
N SER A 27 -4.56 0.19 -13.40
CA SER A 27 -4.02 -0.82 -12.49
C SER A 27 -3.13 -1.70 -13.32
N TYR A 28 -1.87 -1.78 -12.94
CA TYR A 28 -0.94 -2.70 -13.55
C TYR A 28 -1.49 -4.14 -13.53
N ALA A 29 -1.43 -4.82 -14.67
CA ALA A 29 -1.83 -6.21 -14.78
C ALA A 29 -0.66 -7.12 -14.39
N PHE A 30 -0.82 -7.84 -13.28
CA PHE A 30 0.21 -8.72 -12.74
C PHE A 30 0.53 -9.90 -13.65
N THR A 31 1.81 -10.17 -13.81
CA THR A 31 2.35 -11.33 -14.52
C THR A 31 2.67 -12.46 -13.54
N ALA A 32 2.85 -13.67 -14.07
CA ALA A 32 3.40 -14.78 -13.29
C ALA A 32 4.85 -14.50 -12.81
N GLY A 33 5.56 -13.56 -13.44
CA GLY A 33 6.85 -13.08 -12.96
C GLY A 33 6.71 -12.33 -11.64
N ASP A 34 5.75 -11.41 -11.56
CA ASP A 34 5.49 -10.60 -10.36
C ASP A 34 5.08 -11.47 -9.19
N THR A 35 4.17 -12.43 -9.40
CA THR A 35 3.77 -13.37 -8.33
C THR A 35 4.97 -14.12 -7.75
N ARG A 36 5.94 -14.52 -8.57
CA ARG A 36 7.17 -15.18 -8.11
C ARG A 36 8.11 -14.23 -7.39
N ALA A 37 8.23 -13.00 -7.89
CA ALA A 37 9.03 -11.96 -7.23
C ALA A 37 8.47 -11.62 -5.85
N TRP A 38 7.15 -11.44 -5.73
CA TRP A 38 6.48 -11.20 -4.46
C TRP A 38 6.61 -12.38 -3.49
N ALA A 39 6.52 -13.63 -3.95
CA ALA A 39 6.77 -14.79 -3.10
C ALA A 39 8.23 -14.82 -2.58
N THR A 40 9.18 -14.41 -3.40
CA THR A 40 10.59 -14.28 -3.00
C THR A 40 10.76 -13.17 -1.97
N ALA A 41 10.11 -12.02 -2.19
CA ALA A 41 10.08 -10.91 -1.26
C ALA A 41 9.46 -11.31 0.08
N ASP A 42 8.32 -12.00 0.09
CA ASP A 42 7.64 -12.50 1.31
C ASP A 42 8.54 -13.44 2.14
N SER A 43 9.45 -14.18 1.52
CA SER A 43 10.42 -15.02 2.23
C SER A 43 11.63 -14.22 2.76
N THR A 44 12.00 -13.17 2.03
CA THR A 44 13.19 -12.35 2.30
C THR A 44 12.87 -11.29 3.35
N LEU A 45 11.82 -10.50 3.10
CA LEU A 45 11.18 -9.56 4.00
C LEU A 45 10.20 -10.32 4.89
N ASP A 46 10.53 -10.41 6.17
CA ASP A 46 9.75 -11.13 7.17
C ASP A 46 8.56 -10.30 7.61
N PHE A 47 7.56 -10.23 6.74
CA PHE A 47 6.34 -9.49 7.02
C PHE A 47 5.57 -10.07 8.21
N ASN A 48 5.81 -11.31 8.66
CA ASN A 48 5.22 -11.86 9.88
C ASN A 48 6.06 -11.62 11.14
N GLY A 49 7.26 -11.07 11.00
CA GLY A 49 8.10 -10.70 12.12
C GLY A 49 7.48 -9.57 12.94
N GLU A 50 7.87 -9.49 14.21
CA GLU A 50 7.52 -8.36 15.07
C GLU A 50 8.00 -7.04 14.44
N ALA A 51 7.09 -6.08 14.29
CA ALA A 51 7.40 -4.77 13.72
C ALA A 51 8.41 -4.00 14.58
N ASN A 52 9.34 -3.29 13.96
CA ASN A 52 10.39 -2.58 14.69
C ASN A 52 9.84 -1.45 15.58
N PHE A 53 8.74 -0.82 15.18
CA PHE A 53 8.16 0.36 15.86
C PHE A 53 6.68 0.16 16.24
N GLY A 54 6.10 -1.01 15.96
CA GLY A 54 4.75 -1.38 16.38
C GLY A 54 3.70 -1.21 15.29
N GLY A 55 2.61 -0.50 15.59
CA GLY A 55 1.46 -0.36 14.69
C GLY A 55 0.13 -0.35 15.44
N GLY A 56 -0.98 -0.66 14.76
CA GLY A 56 -2.30 -0.65 15.39
C GLY A 56 -3.48 -0.78 14.43
N GLN A 57 -4.68 -0.60 14.97
CA GLN A 57 -5.91 -0.50 14.17
C GLN A 57 -6.02 0.90 13.55
N LEU A 58 -6.25 0.96 12.25
CA LEU A 58 -6.61 2.17 11.52
C LEU A 58 -8.07 2.04 11.07
N THR A 59 -9.01 2.56 11.86
CA THR A 59 -10.41 2.62 11.43
C THR A 59 -10.64 3.92 10.68
N SER A 60 -11.18 3.85 9.47
CA SER A 60 -11.46 5.02 8.64
C SER A 60 -12.31 6.06 9.38
N GLY A 61 -12.00 7.34 9.15
CA GLY A 61 -12.48 8.47 9.93
C GLY A 61 -11.68 8.69 11.22
N PHE A 62 -10.42 8.25 11.27
CA PHE A 62 -9.59 8.39 12.47
C PHE A 62 -9.31 9.86 12.80
N THR A 63 -9.17 10.13 14.11
CA THR A 63 -8.75 11.44 14.61
C THR A 63 -7.65 11.27 15.67
N PRO A 64 -6.64 12.15 15.74
CA PRO A 64 -6.36 13.25 14.80
C PRO A 64 -6.03 12.74 13.38
N ASP A 65 -6.03 13.60 12.37
CA ASP A 65 -5.58 13.26 11.01
C ASP A 65 -4.68 14.43 10.51
N PRO A 66 -3.39 14.21 10.20
CA PRO A 66 -2.71 12.91 10.11
C PRO A 66 -2.34 12.29 11.47
N TRP A 67 -2.24 10.96 11.51
CA TRP A 67 -1.46 10.27 12.53
C TRP A 67 0.01 10.37 12.19
N ALA A 68 0.85 10.54 13.21
CA ALA A 68 2.30 10.65 13.08
C ALA A 68 2.99 9.65 14.01
N PHE A 69 3.88 8.86 13.45
CA PHE A 69 4.60 7.80 14.14
C PHE A 69 6.12 8.02 14.04
N PRO A 70 6.83 8.17 15.17
CA PRO A 70 8.27 8.27 15.17
C PRO A 70 8.92 6.93 14.86
N LEU A 71 9.97 6.98 14.05
CA LEU A 71 10.78 5.82 13.72
C LEU A 71 12.21 6.22 13.37
N THR A 72 12.99 5.22 12.99
CA THR A 72 14.31 5.38 12.42
C THR A 72 14.36 4.67 11.07
N ALA A 73 14.51 5.44 9.99
CA ALA A 73 14.51 4.93 8.61
C ALA A 73 15.83 4.26 8.22
N GLY A 74 15.74 3.30 7.30
CA GLY A 74 16.88 2.60 6.71
C GLY A 74 17.09 1.18 7.24
N GLY A 75 17.94 0.41 6.56
CA GLY A 75 18.05 -1.05 6.78
C GLY A 75 19.02 -1.53 7.86
N GLY A 76 19.61 -0.62 8.64
CA GLY A 76 20.54 -0.99 9.70
C GLY A 76 21.84 -1.61 9.18
N ARG A 77 22.40 -2.57 9.95
CA ARG A 77 23.72 -3.17 9.66
C ARG A 77 23.71 -4.16 8.47
N ASN A 78 22.58 -4.81 8.23
CA ASN A 78 22.43 -5.81 7.17
C ASN A 78 21.19 -5.47 6.33
N PRO A 79 21.24 -4.37 5.56
CA PRO A 79 20.09 -3.90 4.80
C PRO A 79 19.77 -4.86 3.65
N ILE A 80 18.49 -4.98 3.34
CA ILE A 80 18.01 -5.63 2.12
C ILE A 80 17.72 -4.53 1.11
N ASN A 81 18.30 -4.63 -0.09
CA ASN A 81 17.97 -3.74 -1.19
C ASN A 81 16.74 -4.26 -1.93
N ILE A 82 15.67 -3.48 -1.94
CA ILE A 82 14.39 -3.83 -2.57
C ILE A 82 14.53 -4.05 -4.09
N ALA A 83 15.42 -3.30 -4.76
CA ALA A 83 15.68 -3.48 -6.19
C ALA A 83 16.16 -4.90 -6.54
N ASP A 84 16.81 -5.60 -5.60
CA ASP A 84 17.30 -6.97 -5.82
C ASP A 84 16.19 -8.01 -5.78
N LEU A 85 15.03 -7.68 -5.20
CA LEU A 85 13.86 -8.55 -5.09
C LEU A 85 13.04 -8.59 -6.38
N ARG A 86 13.32 -7.69 -7.35
CA ARG A 86 12.66 -7.60 -8.66
C ARG A 86 11.13 -7.50 -8.57
N MET A 87 10.63 -6.86 -7.51
CA MET A 87 9.21 -6.56 -7.36
C MET A 87 8.84 -5.38 -8.25
N HIS A 88 7.59 -5.34 -8.69
CA HIS A 88 7.00 -4.20 -9.38
C HIS A 88 5.92 -3.57 -8.49
N ASP A 89 5.84 -2.24 -8.51
CA ASP A 89 4.76 -1.49 -7.87
C ASP A 89 3.42 -1.93 -8.45
N SER A 90 2.47 -2.24 -7.57
CA SER A 90 1.23 -2.86 -7.98
C SER A 90 0.22 -1.92 -8.65
N GLU A 91 0.42 -0.61 -8.54
CA GLU A 91 -0.42 0.40 -9.20
C GLU A 91 0.16 0.74 -10.57
N GLY A 92 1.40 1.21 -10.63
CA GLY A 92 2.04 1.72 -11.85
C GLY A 92 2.79 0.67 -12.68
N GLY A 93 3.11 -0.49 -12.11
CA GLY A 93 3.84 -1.57 -12.78
C GLY A 93 5.33 -1.29 -12.97
N THR A 94 5.84 -0.18 -12.43
CA THR A 94 7.25 0.16 -12.46
C THR A 94 8.02 -0.73 -11.50
N PRO A 95 9.23 -1.19 -11.85
CA PRO A 95 10.08 -1.92 -10.91
C PRO A 95 10.30 -1.08 -9.64
N CYS A 96 10.22 -1.71 -8.47
CA CYS A 96 10.60 -1.07 -7.24
C CYS A 96 12.09 -0.73 -7.27
N GLY A 97 12.38 0.54 -7.04
CA GLY A 97 13.72 1.09 -7.11
C GLY A 97 14.60 0.70 -5.92
N ARG A 98 15.73 1.41 -5.82
CA ARG A 98 16.66 1.26 -4.72
C ARG A 98 16.00 1.69 -3.42
N SER A 99 15.99 0.80 -2.44
CA SER A 99 15.47 1.07 -1.10
C SER A 99 16.13 0.08 -0.16
N PHE A 100 16.82 0.59 0.86
CA PHE A 100 17.53 -0.24 1.83
C PHE A 100 16.73 -0.31 3.11
N VAL A 101 16.12 -1.48 3.35
CA VAL A 101 15.19 -1.72 4.46
C VAL A 101 15.72 -2.79 5.40
N THR A 102 15.15 -2.87 6.61
CA THR A 102 15.44 -3.99 7.50
C THR A 102 14.64 -5.22 7.06
N ARG A 103 14.99 -6.39 7.60
CA ARG A 103 14.27 -7.64 7.29
C ARG A 103 12.81 -7.63 7.76
N ARG A 104 12.54 -7.05 8.93
CA ARG A 104 11.20 -6.97 9.52
C ARG A 104 10.57 -5.62 9.14
N PRO A 105 9.24 -5.52 9.03
CA PRO A 105 8.62 -4.23 8.81
C PRO A 105 8.81 -3.30 10.01
N ASP A 106 8.66 -2.02 9.75
CA ASP A 106 8.68 -0.98 10.76
C ASP A 106 7.32 -0.86 11.45
N PHE A 107 6.23 -1.07 10.70
CA PHE A 107 4.87 -1.04 11.24
C PHE A 107 3.96 -2.12 10.67
N HIS A 108 3.00 -2.57 11.49
CA HIS A 108 1.83 -3.37 11.11
C HIS A 108 0.55 -2.58 11.36
N PHE A 109 -0.20 -2.23 10.32
CA PHE A 109 -1.50 -1.59 10.49
C PHE A 109 -2.63 -2.48 10.00
N GLN A 110 -3.64 -2.68 10.84
CA GLN A 110 -4.87 -3.34 10.46
C GLN A 110 -5.89 -2.25 10.11
N PHE A 111 -6.14 -2.06 8.82
CA PHE A 111 -7.06 -1.05 8.31
C PHE A 111 -8.49 -1.58 8.22
N GLU A 112 -9.43 -0.80 8.72
CA GLU A 112 -10.87 -1.01 8.60
C GLU A 112 -11.46 0.08 7.70
N ALA A 113 -11.80 -0.30 6.48
CA ALA A 113 -12.30 0.62 5.47
C ALA A 113 -13.68 1.21 5.84
N GLY A 114 -13.82 2.52 5.62
CA GLY A 114 -15.08 3.24 5.72
C GLY A 114 -15.69 3.52 4.35
N VAL A 115 -16.83 4.22 4.33
CA VAL A 115 -17.53 4.63 3.10
C VAL A 115 -17.39 6.12 2.78
N VAL A 116 -16.79 6.90 3.69
CA VAL A 116 -16.70 8.35 3.58
C VAL A 116 -15.39 8.79 2.95
N PHE A 117 -14.28 8.21 3.42
CA PHE A 117 -12.94 8.53 2.92
C PHE A 117 -12.50 7.48 1.91
N SER A 118 -12.09 7.93 0.72
CA SER A 118 -11.63 7.09 -0.37
C SER A 118 -10.12 7.09 -0.53
N LEU A 119 -9.40 7.86 0.30
CA LEU A 119 -7.95 7.92 0.33
C LEU A 119 -7.46 7.31 1.64
N LEU A 120 -6.43 6.48 1.55
CA LEU A 120 -5.48 6.24 2.62
C LEU A 120 -4.09 6.55 2.07
N ARG A 121 -3.42 7.53 2.65
CA ARG A 121 -2.09 7.97 2.24
C ARG A 121 -1.09 7.67 3.33
N PHE A 122 0.06 7.16 2.92
CA PHE A 122 1.25 7.03 3.75
C PHE A 122 2.34 7.90 3.16
N TYR A 123 2.97 8.74 3.98
CA TYR A 123 4.12 9.54 3.57
C TYR A 123 5.13 9.65 4.71
N VAL A 124 6.38 9.92 4.36
CA VAL A 124 7.47 9.99 5.33
C VAL A 124 8.10 11.37 5.28
N LEU A 125 8.45 11.93 6.43
CA LEU A 125 9.35 13.08 6.51
C LEU A 125 10.58 12.69 7.34
N THR A 126 11.75 13.20 6.96
CA THR A 126 13.00 13.01 7.71
C THR A 126 13.54 14.34 8.21
N ASP A 127 14.19 14.33 9.38
CA ASP A 127 14.74 15.55 9.99
C ASP A 127 16.10 15.97 9.39
N ALA A 128 16.78 15.05 8.69
CA ALA A 128 18.18 15.21 8.29
C ALA A 128 18.39 15.30 6.76
N ALA A 129 17.36 15.71 5.99
CA ALA A 129 17.37 15.69 4.52
C ALA A 129 17.81 14.32 3.95
N VAL A 130 17.48 13.24 4.68
CA VAL A 130 17.73 11.87 4.24
C VAL A 130 16.67 11.51 3.24
N ASP A 131 17.12 11.08 2.07
CA ASP A 131 16.30 10.48 1.03
C ASP A 131 15.72 9.14 1.55
N ALA A 132 14.44 9.20 1.92
CA ALA A 132 13.70 8.09 2.47
C ALA A 132 12.98 7.35 1.36
N THR A 133 12.72 6.07 1.58
CA THR A 133 11.93 5.26 0.65
C THR A 133 10.82 4.58 1.42
N LEU A 134 9.69 4.34 0.77
CA LEU A 134 8.54 3.70 1.38
C LEU A 134 8.18 2.46 0.58
N VAL A 135 8.06 1.34 1.29
CA VAL A 135 7.59 0.07 0.73
C VAL A 135 6.46 -0.44 1.60
N ILE A 136 5.35 -0.80 0.96
CA ILE A 136 4.15 -1.28 1.64
C ILE A 136 3.71 -2.59 1.02
N ARG A 137 3.51 -3.60 1.87
CA ARG A 137 2.79 -4.81 1.49
C ARG A 137 1.31 -4.62 1.81
N GLU A 138 0.48 -4.77 0.79
CA GLU A 138 -0.97 -4.62 0.87
C GLU A 138 -1.65 -5.86 1.48
N PRO A 139 -2.92 -5.75 1.91
CA PRO A 139 -3.71 -6.89 2.41
C PRO A 139 -3.83 -8.06 1.43
N ASN A 140 -3.82 -7.76 0.14
CA ASN A 140 -3.87 -8.76 -0.94
C ASN A 140 -2.50 -9.42 -1.22
N GLY A 141 -1.44 -9.03 -0.52
CA GLY A 141 -0.08 -9.52 -0.69
C GLY A 141 0.72 -8.87 -1.82
N HIS A 142 0.16 -7.84 -2.46
CA HIS A 142 0.87 -7.06 -3.46
C HIS A 142 1.77 -6.02 -2.79
N TRP A 143 2.72 -5.49 -3.56
CA TRP A 143 3.72 -4.55 -3.07
C TRP A 143 3.56 -3.19 -3.75
N ARG A 144 3.67 -2.14 -2.96
CA ARG A 144 3.72 -0.74 -3.40
C ARG A 144 5.03 -0.14 -2.96
N CYS A 145 5.62 0.73 -3.78
CA CYS A 145 6.92 1.30 -3.49
C CYS A 145 7.06 2.71 -4.08
N ASN A 146 7.69 3.60 -3.34
CA ASN A 146 8.00 4.95 -3.79
C ASN A 146 9.28 5.45 -3.10
N ASP A 147 10.12 6.17 -3.85
CA ASP A 147 11.28 6.92 -3.35
C ASP A 147 10.95 8.42 -3.29
N ASP A 148 10.53 8.99 -4.42
CA ASP A 148 10.16 10.39 -4.57
C ASP A 148 8.70 10.49 -4.98
N HIS A 149 7.92 11.31 -4.26
CA HIS A 149 6.51 11.47 -4.57
C HIS A 149 6.26 12.10 -5.96
N GLY A 150 7.20 12.90 -6.49
CA GLY A 150 7.16 13.43 -7.87
C GLY A 150 6.04 14.43 -8.19
N ARG A 151 5.39 15.02 -7.19
CA ARG A 151 4.14 15.82 -7.33
C ARG A 151 4.29 17.34 -7.15
N GLY A 152 5.53 17.86 -7.08
CA GLY A 152 5.78 19.31 -6.92
C GLY A 152 5.38 19.91 -5.56
N TRP A 153 5.06 19.07 -4.59
CA TRP A 153 4.89 19.40 -3.18
C TRP A 153 6.22 19.75 -2.48
N GLY A 154 6.13 20.02 -1.17
CA GLY A 154 7.31 20.16 -0.32
C GLY A 154 8.07 18.83 -0.22
N ALA A 155 9.32 18.92 0.25
CA ALA A 155 10.17 17.76 0.51
C ALA A 155 10.24 16.76 -0.69
N PRO A 156 10.78 17.19 -1.85
CA PRO A 156 10.68 16.45 -3.12
C PRO A 156 11.29 15.04 -3.12
N HIS A 157 12.19 14.76 -2.18
CA HIS A 157 12.88 13.48 -2.00
C HIS A 157 12.19 12.54 -1.00
N MET A 158 10.94 12.86 -0.64
CA MET A 158 10.18 12.10 0.33
C MET A 158 9.17 11.20 -0.39
N PRO A 159 8.99 9.97 0.09
CA PRO A 159 8.10 9.04 -0.54
C PRO A 159 6.66 9.30 -0.12
N THR A 160 5.72 9.03 -1.02
CA THR A 160 4.28 9.03 -0.75
C THR A 160 3.60 7.91 -1.52
N LEU A 161 2.80 7.11 -0.81
CA LEU A 161 1.94 6.08 -1.40
C LEU A 161 0.48 6.39 -1.09
N ASP A 162 -0.30 6.53 -2.16
CA ASP A 162 -1.74 6.71 -2.10
C ASP A 162 -2.46 5.40 -2.43
N PHE A 163 -3.45 5.09 -1.61
CA PHE A 163 -4.39 4.00 -1.84
C PHE A 163 -5.76 4.62 -2.06
N HIS A 164 -6.22 4.61 -3.31
CA HIS A 164 -7.58 5.00 -3.65
C HIS A 164 -8.52 3.80 -3.52
N SER A 165 -9.59 3.96 -2.72
CA SER A 165 -10.44 2.85 -2.27
C SER A 165 -9.62 1.75 -1.58
N PRO A 166 -8.93 2.07 -0.47
CA PRO A 166 -8.05 1.14 0.24
C PRO A 166 -8.81 -0.12 0.67
N ALA A 167 -8.20 -1.29 0.45
CA ALA A 167 -8.78 -2.56 0.87
C ALA A 167 -8.69 -2.70 2.39
N PRO A 168 -9.74 -3.15 3.08
CA PRO A 168 -9.62 -3.49 4.50
C PRO A 168 -8.65 -4.66 4.66
N GLY A 169 -7.88 -4.65 5.75
CA GLY A 169 -6.89 -5.68 6.03
C GLY A 169 -5.58 -5.12 6.54
N ARG A 170 -4.58 -6.00 6.57
CA ARG A 170 -3.26 -5.70 7.11
C ARG A 170 -2.35 -5.06 6.06
N TYR A 171 -1.74 -3.95 6.43
CA TYR A 171 -0.68 -3.27 5.69
C TYR A 171 0.63 -3.37 6.49
N ASP A 172 1.67 -3.87 5.85
CA ASP A 172 3.01 -3.98 6.46
C ASP A 172 3.92 -2.92 5.83
N ILE A 173 4.57 -2.10 6.66
CA ILE A 173 5.25 -0.87 6.22
C ILE A 173 6.74 -0.99 6.48
N TRP A 174 7.56 -0.71 5.46
CA TRP A 174 9.00 -0.52 5.59
C TRP A 174 9.35 0.90 5.16
N VAL A 175 10.12 1.60 5.98
CA VAL A 175 10.70 2.90 5.67
C VAL A 175 12.21 2.73 5.52
N GLY A 176 12.64 2.66 4.27
CA GLY A 176 14.04 2.50 3.91
C GLY A 176 14.77 3.82 3.75
N SER A 177 16.02 3.72 3.34
CA SER A 177 16.83 4.84 2.86
C SER A 177 17.28 4.56 1.42
N PHE A 178 17.44 5.61 0.62
CA PHE A 178 17.92 5.46 -0.75
C PHE A 178 19.42 5.15 -0.80
N ASP A 179 20.22 5.74 0.10
CA ASP A 179 21.70 5.63 0.11
C ASP A 179 22.28 4.56 1.05
N ALA A 180 21.46 3.59 1.46
CA ALA A 180 21.85 2.55 2.44
C ALA A 180 22.32 3.11 3.80
N SER A 181 21.91 4.35 4.12
CA SER A 181 22.11 4.94 5.44
C SER A 181 21.18 4.28 6.47
N ALA A 182 21.53 4.42 7.74
CA ALA A 182 20.74 3.90 8.86
C ALA A 182 20.80 4.90 10.02
N ASN A 183 19.97 4.68 11.04
CA ASN A 183 19.85 5.58 12.19
C ASN A 183 19.34 6.98 11.79
N ASN A 184 18.48 7.06 10.76
CA ASN A 184 17.93 8.31 10.26
C ASN A 184 16.61 8.63 10.99
N PRO A 185 16.53 9.67 11.83
CA PRO A 185 15.27 10.07 12.45
C PRO A 185 14.23 10.43 11.39
N ALA A 186 13.04 9.86 11.52
CA ALA A 186 11.95 10.03 10.57
C ALA A 186 10.58 9.95 11.27
N GLN A 187 9.58 10.46 10.57
CA GLN A 187 8.18 10.40 10.95
C GLN A 187 7.40 9.76 9.80
N LEU A 188 6.67 8.68 10.09
CA LEU A 188 5.66 8.13 9.19
C LEU A 188 4.34 8.84 9.48
N TYR A 189 3.72 9.37 8.45
CA TYR A 189 2.40 9.96 8.50
C TYR A 189 1.37 9.08 7.79
N VAL A 190 0.19 8.99 8.38
CA VAL A 190 -0.98 8.29 7.82
C VAL A 190 -2.16 9.24 7.81
N THR A 191 -2.80 9.42 6.66
CA THR A 191 -3.87 10.41 6.47
C THR A 191 -4.94 9.93 5.49
N GLU A 192 -6.16 10.41 5.67
CA GLU A 192 -7.27 10.26 4.73
C GLU A 192 -7.59 11.58 3.99
N LEU A 193 -6.76 12.61 4.17
CA LEU A 193 -6.97 13.96 3.65
C LEU A 193 -6.01 14.29 2.50
N ASP A 194 -6.55 14.77 1.38
CA ASP A 194 -5.77 15.13 0.19
C ASP A 194 -4.77 16.27 0.42
N ASP A 195 -5.13 17.23 1.29
CA ASP A 195 -4.32 18.42 1.63
C ASP A 195 -3.19 18.13 2.63
N ARG A 196 -3.09 16.89 3.10
CA ARG A 196 -2.00 16.40 3.95
C ARG A 196 -1.03 15.59 3.11
N HIS A 197 0.15 16.15 2.90
CA HIS A 197 1.23 15.57 2.12
C HIS A 197 2.57 16.08 2.65
N PRO A 198 3.71 15.53 2.21
CA PRO A 198 5.03 16.09 2.48
C PRO A 198 5.18 17.59 2.15
#